data_AF-A0A382GAE8-F1
#
_entry.id   AF-A0A382GAE8-F1
#
_cell.length_a   1.000
_cell.length_b   1.000
_cell.length_c   1.000
_cell.angle_alpha   90.00
_cell.angle_beta   90.00
_cell.angle_gamma   90.00
#
_symmetry.space_group_name_H-M   'P 1'
#
loop_
_entity.id
_entity.type
_entity.pdbx_description
1 polymer ?
#
loop_
_entity_poly.entity_id
_entity_poly.type
_entity_poly.pdbx_seq_one_letter_code
_entity_poly.pdbx_strand_id
1 'polypeptide(L)' 'MTPTNEQKSGPRYWRSLEHKADSPELRAFVEKEFPSGVDLIDDPVSRRNFMKIMSASFALAGLGVSGCRRPEHKIL' A
#
# COMPACT_ATOMS: atom_id res chain seq x y z
N MET A 1 -7.38 34.75 -20.56
CA MET A 1 -8.74 34.73 -19.96
C MET A 1 -9.51 33.61 -20.63
N THR A 2 -9.43 32.39 -20.10
CA THR A 2 -10.14 31.22 -20.63
C THR A 2 -11.50 31.11 -19.94
N PRO A 3 -12.59 30.77 -20.66
CA PRO A 3 -13.93 30.95 -20.15
C PRO A 3 -14.36 29.84 -19.18
N THR A 4 -15.26 30.25 -18.29
CA THR A 4 -16.04 29.54 -17.28
C THR A 4 -16.50 28.16 -17.72
N ASN A 5 -16.17 27.11 -16.95
CA ASN A 5 -16.83 25.82 -17.10
C ASN A 5 -18.00 25.75 -16.13
N GLU A 6 -19.18 25.73 -16.74
CA GLU A 6 -20.49 25.72 -16.13
C GLU A 6 -20.68 24.61 -15.10
N GLN A 7 -21.62 24.85 -14.19
CA GLN A 7 -22.03 23.96 -13.11
C GLN A 7 -22.17 22.52 -13.60
N LYS A 8 -21.15 21.69 -13.37
CA LYS A 8 -21.18 20.27 -13.72
C LYS A 8 -22.14 19.55 -12.78
N SER A 9 -23.40 19.47 -13.17
CA SER A 9 -24.38 18.50 -12.64
C SER A 9 -24.01 17.11 -13.17
N GLY A 10 -22.94 16.56 -12.60
CA GLY A 10 -22.41 15.25 -12.99
C GLY A 10 -21.54 14.69 -11.86
N PRO A 11 -21.26 13.38 -11.86
CA PRO A 11 -20.49 12.75 -10.81
C PRO A 11 -19.12 13.43 -10.65
N ARG A 12 -18.73 13.75 -9.42
CA ARG A 12 -17.42 14.31 -9.12
C ARG A 12 -16.38 13.18 -9.17
N TYR A 13 -15.68 13.08 -10.29
CA TYR A 13 -14.62 12.09 -10.46
C TYR A 13 -13.35 12.47 -9.69
N TRP A 14 -12.67 11.46 -9.16
CA TRP A 14 -11.41 11.60 -8.47
C TRP A 14 -10.27 11.70 -9.49
N ARG A 15 -9.35 12.64 -9.29
CA ARG A 15 -8.23 12.88 -10.22
C ARG A 15 -7.04 11.95 -9.99
N SER A 16 -6.81 11.55 -8.75
CA SER A 16 -5.69 10.69 -8.33
C SER A 16 -6.03 9.97 -7.02
N LEU A 17 -5.27 8.92 -6.69
CA LEU A 17 -5.38 8.24 -5.39
C LEU A 17 -5.17 9.21 -4.23
N GLU A 18 -4.25 10.16 -4.37
CA GLU A 18 -3.99 11.22 -3.38
C GLU A 18 -5.26 12.06 -3.11
N HIS A 19 -5.99 12.43 -4.17
CA HIS A 19 -7.24 13.18 -4.04
C HIS A 19 -8.32 12.41 -3.27
N LYS A 20 -8.26 11.07 -3.26
CA LYS A 20 -9.15 10.23 -2.44
C LYS A 20 -8.58 10.03 -1.02
N ALA A 21 -7.25 9.97 -0.89
CA ALA A 21 -6.57 9.84 0.39
C ALA A 21 -6.79 11.06 1.30
N ASP A 22 -6.92 12.24 0.71
CA ASP A 22 -7.20 13.48 1.45
C ASP A 22 -8.67 13.64 1.88
N SER A 23 -9.54 12.67 1.59
CA SER A 23 -10.95 12.73 2.00
C SER A 23 -11.10 12.58 3.52
N PRO A 24 -12.00 13.35 4.16
CA PRO A 24 -12.21 13.30 5.61
C PRO A 24 -12.74 11.94 6.08
N GLU A 25 -13.53 11.26 5.25
CA GLU A 25 -14.02 9.90 5.52
C GLU A 25 -12.89 8.88 5.60
N LEU A 26 -11.90 8.98 4.70
CA LEU A 26 -10.77 8.07 4.72
C LEU A 26 -9.84 8.35 5.90
N ARG A 27 -9.62 9.62 6.27
CA ARG A 27 -8.88 9.97 7.50
C ARG A 27 -9.53 9.39 8.75
N ALA A 28 -10.84 9.59 8.92
CA ALA A 28 -11.57 9.07 10.07
C ALA A 28 -11.56 7.53 10.13
N PHE A 29 -11.63 6.87 8.98
CA PHE A 29 -11.49 5.41 8.89
C PHE A 29 -10.09 4.95 9.30
N VAL A 30 -9.05 5.60 8.79
CA VAL A 30 -7.65 5.26 9.11
C VAL A 30 -7.33 5.48 10.58
N GLU A 31 -7.77 6.58 11.18
CA GLU A 31 -7.60 6.86 12.61
C GLU A 31 -8.31 5.83 13.50
N LYS A 32 -9.48 5.33 13.05
CA LYS A 32 -10.24 4.30 13.77
C LYS A 32 -9.58 2.91 13.70
N GLU A 33 -9.03 2.54 12.55
CA GLU A 33 -8.40 1.24 12.34
C GLU A 33 -6.97 1.20 12.90
N PHE A 34 -6.25 2.33 12.91
CA PHE A 34 -4.86 2.42 13.34
C PHE A 34 -4.61 3.56 14.36
N PRO A 35 -5.30 3.56 15.51
CA PRO A 35 -5.24 4.66 16.49
C PRO A 35 -3.86 4.88 17.15
N SER A 36 -2.90 3.96 16.98
CA SER A 36 -1.54 4.06 17.56
C SER A 36 -0.42 3.57 16.62
N GLY A 37 -0.74 3.25 15.36
CA GLY A 37 0.22 2.63 14.43
C GLY A 37 1.11 3.60 13.64
N VAL A 38 0.79 4.90 13.67
CA VAL A 38 1.44 5.92 12.84
C VAL A 38 2.75 6.40 13.47
N ASP A 39 2.81 6.51 14.80
CA ASP A 39 3.99 6.97 15.53
C ASP A 39 5.20 6.01 15.38
N LEU A 40 4.94 4.73 15.09
CA LEU A 40 6.00 3.75 14.82
C LEU A 40 6.73 4.02 13.49
N ILE A 41 6.20 4.88 12.62
CA ILE A 41 6.77 5.15 11.29
C ILE A 41 7.58 6.45 11.29
N ASP A 42 7.42 7.33 12.28
CA ASP A 42 8.10 8.63 12.29
C ASP A 42 9.52 8.59 12.89
N ASP A 43 9.86 7.54 13.65
CA ASP A 43 11.24 7.32 14.09
C ASP A 43 12.10 6.70 12.95
N PRO A 44 13.21 7.33 12.53
CA PRO A 44 14.07 6.78 11.47
C PRO A 44 14.61 5.38 11.78
N VAL A 45 14.76 5.02 13.05
CA VAL A 45 15.25 3.70 13.46
C VAL A 45 14.17 2.63 13.31
N SER A 46 12.93 2.90 13.71
CA SER A 46 11.80 1.98 13.57
C SER A 46 11.46 1.69 12.10
N ARG A 47 11.50 2.68 11.20
CA ARG A 47 11.30 2.47 9.74
C ARG A 47 12.31 1.49 9.15
N ARG A 48 13.59 1.69 9.45
CA ARG A 48 14.66 0.81 8.97
C ARG A 48 14.51 -0.61 9.52
N ASN A 49 14.14 -0.75 10.79
CA ASN A 49 13.94 -2.06 11.39
C ASN A 49 12.74 -2.79 10.78
N PHE A 50 11.62 -2.09 10.57
CA PHE A 50 10.46 -2.63 9.86
C PHE A 50 10.84 -3.11 8.45
N MET A 51 11.55 -2.28 7.68
CA MET A 51 12.01 -2.65 6.33
C MET A 51 12.94 -3.87 6.36
N LYS A 52 13.85 -3.97 7.34
CA LYS A 52 14.70 -5.16 7.52
C LYS A 52 13.87 -6.41 7.73
N ILE A 53 12.93 -6.40 8.67
CA ILE A 53 12.08 -7.56 8.98
C ILE A 53 11.24 -7.95 7.76
N MET A 54 10.57 -7.00 7.12
CA MET A 54 9.76 -7.26 5.92
C MET A 54 10.60 -7.84 4.79
N SER A 55 11.76 -7.25 4.49
CA SER A 55 12.66 -7.73 3.43
C SER A 55 13.21 -9.13 3.72
N ALA A 56 13.54 -9.43 4.98
CA ALA A 56 13.99 -10.74 5.40
C ALA A 56 12.89 -11.80 5.20
N SER A 57 11.65 -11.49 5.59
CA SER A 57 10.48 -12.35 5.34
C SER A 57 10.24 -12.58 3.85
N PHE A 58 10.34 -11.54 3.02
CA PHE A 58 10.20 -11.68 1.56
C PHE A 58 11.32 -12.49 0.92
N ALA A 59 12.57 -12.33 1.37
CA ALA A 59 13.69 -13.12 0.88
C ALA A 59 13.54 -14.60 1.27
N LEU A 60 13.16 -14.86 2.53
CA LEU A 60 12.89 -16.21 3.03
C LEU A 60 11.74 -16.87 2.23
N ALA A 61 10.63 -16.14 2.07
CA ALA A 61 9.50 -16.61 1.28
C ALA A 61 9.95 -16.84 -0.16
N GLY A 62 10.48 -15.82 -0.83
CA GLY A 62 10.92 -15.87 -2.23
C GLY A 62 11.86 -17.03 -2.53
N LEU A 63 12.94 -17.20 -1.76
CA LEU A 63 13.89 -18.30 -1.93
C LEU A 63 13.26 -19.66 -1.57
N GLY A 64 12.41 -19.71 -0.55
CA GLY A 64 11.73 -20.92 -0.11
C GLY A 64 10.69 -21.44 -1.12
N VAL A 65 9.91 -20.57 -1.76
CA VAL A 65 8.94 -20.96 -2.80
C VAL A 65 9.56 -21.09 -4.19
N SER A 66 10.65 -20.37 -4.52
CA SER A 66 11.31 -20.55 -5.82
C SER A 66 12.21 -21.78 -5.89
N GLY A 67 12.67 -22.31 -4.74
CA GLY A 67 13.55 -23.49 -4.66
C GLY A 67 12.83 -24.83 -4.75
N CYS A 68 11.56 -24.90 -4.35
CA CYS A 68 10.76 -26.13 -4.39
C CYS A 68 10.06 -26.31 -5.75
N ARG A 69 10.84 -26.43 -6.83
CA ARG A 69 10.29 -26.90 -8.12
C ARG A 69 10.04 -28.40 -8.03
N ARG A 70 8.78 -28.83 -8.21
CA ARG A 70 8.42 -30.26 -8.27
C ARG A 70 9.16 -30.90 -9.47
N PRO A 71 10.04 -31.90 -9.26
CA PRO A 71 10.75 -32.53 -10.37
C PRO A 71 9.78 -33.31 -11.27
N GLU A 72 9.85 -33.10 -12.58
CA GLU A 72 9.13 -33.95 -13.54
C GLU A 72 9.78 -35.34 -13.63
N HIS A 73 9.15 -36.36 -13.03
CA HIS A 73 9.58 -37.74 -13.24
C HIS A 73 9.03 -38.24 -14.57
N LYS A 74 9.91 -38.40 -15.56
CA LYS A 74 9.59 -39.09 -16.81
C LYS A 74 9.77 -40.58 -16.61
N ILE A 75 8.67 -41.32 -16.55
CA ILE A 75 8.69 -42.79 -16.54
C ILE A 75 8.84 -43.23 -18.01
N LEU A 76 9.91 -43.97 -18.30
CA LEU A 76 10.19 -44.61 -19.60
C LEU A 76 9.61 -46.03 -19.60
#